data_AF-A0A6I2GHY6-F1
#
_entry.id   AF-A0A6I2GHY6-F1
#
_cell.length_a   1.000
_cell.length_b   1.000
_cell.length_c   1.000
_cell.angle_alpha   90.00
_cell.angle_beta   90.00
_cell.angle_gamma   90.00
#
_symmetry.space_group_name_H-M   'P 1'
#
loop_
_entity.id
_entity.type
_entity.pdbx_description
1 polymer ?
#
loop_
_entity_poly.entity_id
_entity_poly.type
_entity_poly.pdbx_seq_one_letter_code
_entity_poly.pdbx_strand_id
1 'polypeptide(L)' 'MTPRGSEDFLKEKRFIIVHLVIALIVQIIVLLSYYFKEKQTILAFPMILGILITLATLYRMIQFGRRR' A
#
# COMPACT_ATOMS: atom_id res chain seq x y z
N MET A 1 13.90 -17.07 28.36
CA MET A 1 12.77 -16.90 27.42
C MET A 1 13.20 -15.88 26.38
N THR A 2 13.57 -16.36 25.19
CA THR A 2 14.06 -15.51 24.08
C THR A 2 12.90 -14.72 23.48
N PRO A 3 13.11 -13.47 23.03
CA PRO A 3 12.05 -12.62 22.50
C PRO A 3 11.71 -13.03 21.05
N ARG A 4 11.19 -14.24 20.86
CA ARG A 4 10.68 -14.69 19.54
C ARG A 4 9.54 -13.78 19.04
N GLY A 5 8.80 -13.17 19.96
CA GLY A 5 7.67 -12.29 19.64
C GLY A 5 8.02 -10.99 18.91
N SER A 6 9.27 -10.49 18.95
CA SER A 6 9.63 -9.25 18.25
C SER A 6 10.06 -9.47 16.79
N GLU A 7 10.71 -10.59 16.48
CA GLU A 7 11.21 -10.88 15.13
C GLU A 7 10.08 -11.27 14.17
N ASP A 8 9.11 -12.07 14.64
CA ASP A 8 7.95 -12.46 13.83
C ASP A 8 7.08 -11.23 13.52
N PHE A 9 6.93 -10.31 14.48
CA PHE A 9 6.20 -9.06 14.28
C PHE A 9 6.86 -8.14 13.24
N LEU A 10 8.19 -8.13 13.19
CA LEU A 10 8.95 -7.37 12.18
C LEU A 10 8.82 -8.01 10.78
N LYS A 11 8.85 -9.34 10.69
CA LYS A 11 8.65 -10.07 9.42
C LYS A 11 7.25 -9.83 8.87
N GLU A 12 6.23 -9.90 9.72
CA GLU A 12 4.84 -9.67 9.33
C GLU A 12 4.61 -8.24 8.84
N LYS A 13 5.14 -7.23 9.55
CA LYS A 13 5.13 -5.83 9.07
C LYS A 13 5.78 -5.67 7.71
N ARG A 14 6.95 -6.30 7.49
CA ARG A 14 7.65 -6.22 6.21
C ARG A 14 6.83 -6.85 5.08
N PHE A 15 6.17 -7.97 5.37
CA PHE A 15 5.29 -8.65 4.42
C PHE A 15 4.09 -7.78 4.02
N ILE A 16 3.43 -7.13 4.98
CA ILE A 16 2.31 -6.21 4.73
C ILE A 16 2.76 -5.00 3.89
N ILE A 17 3.92 -4.41 4.20
CA ILE A 17 4.48 -3.29 3.43
C ILE A 17 4.72 -3.72 1.97
N VAL A 18 5.32 -4.90 1.74
CA VAL A 18 5.55 -5.42 0.39
C VAL A 18 4.23 -5.62 -0.37
N HIS A 19 3.21 -6.18 0.29
CA HIS A 19 1.89 -6.36 -0.32
C HIS A 19 1.23 -5.03 -0.67
N LEU A 20 1.30 -4.03 0.22
CA LEU A 20 0.77 -2.69 -0.04
C LEU A 20 1.47 -2.01 -1.22
N VAL A 21 2.79 -2.18 -1.36
CA VAL A 21 3.54 -1.65 -2.51
C VAL A 21 3.11 -2.32 -3.81
N ILE A 22 2.95 -3.64 -3.82
CA ILE A 22 2.47 -4.37 -5.00
C ILE A 22 1.06 -3.93 -5.37
N ALA A 23 0.15 -3.81 -4.39
CA ALA A 23 -1.21 -3.33 -4.60
C ALA A 23 -1.24 -1.92 -5.18
N LEU A 24 -0.36 -1.03 -4.70
CA LEU A 24 -0.21 0.33 -5.22
C LEU A 24 0.20 0.34 -6.70
N ILE A 25 1.18 -0.50 -7.07
CA ILE A 25 1.64 -0.62 -8.47
C ILE A 25 0.49 -1.09 -9.37
N VAL A 26 -0.25 -2.12 -8.94
CA VAL A 26 -1.41 -2.63 -9.68
C VAL A 26 -2.47 -1.54 -9.83
N GLN A 27 -2.79 -0.80 -8.76
CA GLN A 27 -3.75 0.31 -8.82
C GLN A 27 -3.33 1.39 -9.83
N ILE A 28 -2.05 1.74 -9.90
CA ILE A 28 -1.54 2.72 -10.87
C ILE A 28 -1.69 2.20 -12.31
N ILE A 29 -1.33 0.94 -12.58
CA ILE A 29 -1.46 0.32 -13.91
C ILE A 29 -2.93 0.28 -14.36
N VAL A 30 -3.82 -0.10 -13.45
CA VAL A 30 -5.25 -0.19 -13.72
C VAL A 30 -5.82 1.22 -13.95
N LEU A 31 -5.44 2.21 -13.14
CA LEU A 31 -5.84 3.61 -13.33
C LEU A 31 -5.39 4.14 -14.70
N LEU A 32 -4.13 3.88 -15.09
CA LEU A 32 -3.61 4.26 -16.40
C LEU A 32 -4.41 3.59 -17.53
N SER A 33 -4.74 2.31 -17.39
CA SER A 33 -5.55 1.57 -18.36
C SER A 33 -6.95 2.18 -18.50
N TYR A 34 -7.64 2.48 -17.39
CA TYR A 34 -8.96 3.09 -17.43
C TYR A 34 -8.94 4.51 -18.01
N TYR A 35 -7.90 5.29 -17.70
CA TYR A 35 -7.79 6.66 -18.19
C TYR A 35 -7.48 6.72 -19.70
N PHE A 36 -6.50 5.94 -20.17
CA PHE A 36 -6.02 6.03 -21.56
C PHE A 36 -6.78 5.14 -22.54
N LYS A 37 -7.22 3.93 -22.13
CA LYS A 37 -7.94 3.02 -23.04
C LYS A 37 -9.45 3.18 -22.97
N GLU A 38 -10.02 3.12 -21.77
CA GLU A 38 -11.48 3.03 -21.62
C GLU A 38 -12.17 4.39 -21.47
N LYS A 39 -11.40 5.46 -21.18
CA LYS A 39 -11.91 6.81 -20.89
C LYS A 39 -12.99 6.84 -19.80
N GLN A 40 -13.02 5.82 -18.94
CA GLN A 40 -13.98 5.70 -17.84
C GLN A 40 -13.46 6.48 -16.62
N THR A 41 -13.65 7.78 -16.65
CA THR A 41 -13.18 8.72 -15.62
C THR A 41 -13.89 8.54 -14.28
N ILE A 42 -15.11 7.96 -14.28
CA ILE A 42 -15.89 7.72 -13.06
C ILE A 42 -15.20 6.71 -12.15
N LEU A 43 -14.52 5.72 -12.71
CA LEU A 43 -13.74 4.72 -11.96
C LEU A 43 -12.36 5.23 -11.55
N ALA A 44 -11.86 6.28 -12.22
CA ALA A 44 -10.57 6.88 -11.87
C ALA A 44 -10.61 7.56 -10.48
N PHE A 45 -11.72 8.21 -10.12
CA PHE A 45 -11.89 8.86 -8.82
C PHE A 45 -11.74 7.90 -7.61
N PRO A 46 -12.51 6.79 -7.51
CA PRO A 46 -12.35 5.84 -6.41
C PRO A 46 -10.96 5.18 -6.39
N MET A 47 -10.31 5.00 -7.55
CA MET A 47 -8.94 4.47 -7.60
C MET A 47 -7.91 5.46 -7.06
N ILE A 48 -8.03 6.75 -7.38
CA ILE A 48 -7.15 7.80 -6.83
C ILE A 48 -7.32 7.87 -5.31
N LEU A 49 -8.55 7.81 -4.79
CA LEU A 49 -8.80 7.71 -3.36
C LEU A 49 -8.15 6.47 -2.73
N GLY A 50 -8.26 5.32 -3.40
CA GLY A 50 -7.59 4.08 -2.99
C GLY A 50 -6.08 4.23 -2.90
N ILE A 51 -5.45 4.84 -3.90
CA ILE A 51 -4.01 5.13 -3.93
C ILE A 51 -3.60 6.03 -2.76
N LEU A 52 -4.37 7.09 -2.49
CA LEU A 52 -4.12 8.01 -1.37
C LEU A 52 -4.19 7.29 0.00
N ILE A 53 -5.18 6.43 0.19
CA ILE A 53 -5.33 5.65 1.43
C ILE A 53 -4.16 4.66 1.59
N THR A 54 -3.77 3.97 0.51
CA THR A 54 -2.63 3.05 0.51
C THR A 54 -1.32 3.78 0.85
N LEU A 55 -1.09 4.96 0.26
CA LEU A 55 0.06 5.83 0.57
C LEU A 55 0.06 6.30 2.04
N ALA A 56 -1.08 6.76 2.56
CA ALA A 56 -1.20 7.20 3.95
C ALA A 56 -0.93 6.04 4.93
N THR A 57 -1.40 4.84 4.59
CA THR A 57 -1.18 3.61 5.39
C THR A 57 0.29 3.21 5.38
N LEU A 58 0.94 3.21 4.22
CA LEU A 58 2.38 2.99 4.07
C LEU A 58 3.19 4.01 4.88
N TYR A 59 2.85 5.30 4.76
CA TYR A 59 3.52 6.37 5.50
C TYR A 59 3.40 6.18 7.02
N ARG A 60 2.20 5.86 7.51
CA ARG A 60 1.98 5.55 8.93
C ARG A 60 2.77 4.33 9.38
N MET A 61 2.78 3.25 8.60
CA MET A 61 3.56 2.04 8.93
C MET A 61 5.06 2.32 9.02
N ILE A 62 5.60 3.12 8.09
CA ILE A 62 7.01 3.53 8.09
C ILE A 62 7.33 4.43 9.30
N GLN A 63 6.48 5.42 9.60
CA GLN A 63 6.64 6.27 10.78
C GLN A 63 6.60 5.48 12.09
N PHE A 64 5.71 4.49 12.21
CA PHE A 64 5.64 3.61 13.38
C PHE A 64 6.90 2.74 13.53
N GLY A 65 7.59 2.42 12.43
CA GLY A 65 8.88 1.74 12.47
C GLY A 65 10.05 2.65 12.89
N ARG A 66 9.92 3.98 12.73
CA ARG A 66 10.97 4.97 13.04
C ARG A 66 10.91 5.54 14.47
N ARG A 67 9.77 5.39 15.18
CA ARG A 67 9.60 5.86 16.58
C ARG A 67 9.87 4.78 17.66
N ARG A 68 10.28 3.58 17.28
CA ARG A 68 10.83 2.56 18.18
C ARG A 68 12.32 2.41 17.90
#